data_AF-A0A6A2YQS1-F1
#
_entry.id   AF-A0A6A2YQS1-F1
#
_cell.length_a   1.000
_cell.length_b   1.000
_cell.length_c   1.000
_cell.angle_alpha   90.00
_cell.angle_beta   90.00
_cell.angle_gamma   90.00
#
_symmetry.space_group_name_H-M   'P 1'
#
loop_
_entity.id
_entity.type
_entity.pdbx_description
1 polymer ?
#
loop_
_entity_poly.entity_id
_entity_poly.type
_entity_poly.pdbx_seq_one_letter_code
_entity_poly.pdbx_strand_id
1 'polypeptide(L)'
;MWSPATLSLESKSEDKAADDCDFMYISDILRASHYLDHGSNAFLLLEKQQYVKGKDTSKVSRLQRKLIFDTINEILNRKKQLQPWKLISVTNSGSGETSLQQIWSEFQNIRERDTSDDLLEVIGGVLRKDLAEDAINGWEGCPLEMSKAVLDIEPLIFRDLIGETIGDLAALAGESNDIPAHCRKLVF
;
A
#
# COMPACT_ATOMS: atom_id res chain seq x y z
N MET A 1 25.61 41.88 39.88
CA MET A 1 25.91 40.43 39.85
C MET A 1 24.72 39.74 39.21
N TRP A 2 24.82 39.43 37.93
CA TRP A 2 23.84 38.60 37.22
C TRP A 2 24.59 37.38 36.71
N SER A 3 24.17 36.21 37.13
CA SER A 3 24.56 34.94 36.49
C SER A 3 23.54 34.67 35.38
N PRO A 4 23.97 34.30 34.16
CA PRO A 4 23.08 33.70 33.19
C PRO A 4 22.91 32.21 33.52
N ALA A 5 21.66 31.76 33.53
CA ALA A 5 21.31 30.35 33.51
C ALA A 5 21.81 29.74 32.20
N THR A 6 22.68 28.74 32.31
CA THR A 6 23.03 27.83 31.22
C THR A 6 21.82 26.96 30.94
N LEU A 7 21.06 27.27 29.87
CA LEU A 7 20.12 26.33 29.28
C LEU A 7 20.93 25.26 28.55
N SER A 8 20.82 24.02 29.04
CA SER A 8 21.45 22.85 28.43
C SER A 8 20.83 22.61 27.05
N LEU A 9 21.62 22.85 26.01
CA LEU A 9 21.35 22.48 24.63
C LEU A 9 21.89 21.06 24.40
N GLU A 10 21.24 20.07 24.99
CA GLU A 10 21.54 18.64 24.77
C GLU A 10 20.22 17.90 24.60
N SER A 11 19.58 18.06 23.43
CA SER A 11 18.46 17.18 23.04
C SER A 11 18.29 17.01 21.53
N LYS A 12 19.08 17.68 20.68
CA LYS A 12 18.92 17.58 19.21
C LYS A 12 19.79 16.53 18.51
N SER A 13 20.81 15.96 19.18
CA SER A 13 21.76 15.04 18.54
C SER A 13 21.40 13.57 18.68
N GLU A 14 20.84 13.14 19.82
CA GLU A 14 20.45 11.73 20.06
C GLU A 14 19.27 11.30 19.21
N ASP A 15 18.25 12.15 19.06
CA ASP A 15 17.07 11.84 18.24
C ASP A 15 17.44 11.59 16.77
N LYS A 16 18.43 12.31 16.24
CA LYS A 16 18.92 12.13 14.87
C LYS A 16 19.66 10.80 14.67
N ALA A 17 20.46 10.38 15.65
CA ALA A 17 21.22 9.12 15.58
C ALA A 17 20.33 7.89 15.80
N ALA A 18 19.28 8.02 16.64
CA ALA A 18 18.26 7.00 16.82
C ALA A 18 17.43 6.81 15.53
N ASP A 19 17.06 7.91 14.86
CA ASP A 19 16.35 7.89 13.58
C ASP A 19 17.14 7.14 12.49
N ASP A 20 18.46 7.36 12.43
CA ASP A 20 19.35 6.69 11.48
C ASP A 20 19.47 5.17 11.77
N CYS A 21 19.47 4.78 13.06
CA CYS A 21 19.47 3.37 13.46
C CYS A 21 18.15 2.67 13.10
N ASP A 22 17.02 3.33 13.30
CA ASP A 22 15.69 2.82 12.95
C ASP A 22 15.57 2.67 11.43
N PHE A 23 16.04 3.65 10.66
CA PHE A 23 16.07 3.59 9.19
C PHE A 23 16.84 2.38 8.68
N MET A 24 18.05 2.13 9.22
CA MET A 24 18.85 0.98 8.84
C MET A 24 18.19 -0.35 9.23
N TYR A 25 17.53 -0.40 10.39
CA TYR A 25 16.79 -1.57 10.82
C TYR A 25 15.59 -1.86 9.92
N ILE A 26 14.84 -0.83 9.50
CA ILE A 26 13.73 -0.95 8.53
C ILE A 26 14.26 -1.47 7.19
N SER A 27 15.41 -0.98 6.74
CA SER A 27 16.06 -1.49 5.52
C SER A 27 16.42 -2.98 5.62
N ASP A 28 16.87 -3.45 6.78
CA ASP A 28 17.10 -4.87 7.04
C ASP A 28 15.78 -5.68 7.08
N ILE A 29 14.69 -5.12 7.62
CA ILE A 29 13.35 -5.74 7.61
C ILE A 29 12.86 -5.92 6.18
N LEU A 30 12.94 -4.87 5.35
CA LEU A 30 12.51 -4.95 3.95
C LEU A 30 13.29 -6.02 3.20
N ARG A 31 14.62 -6.03 3.36
CA ARG A 31 15.47 -7.05 2.77
C ARG A 31 15.01 -8.45 3.19
N ALA A 32 14.81 -8.68 4.49
CA ALA A 32 14.33 -9.95 4.99
C ALA A 32 12.95 -10.33 4.39
N SER A 33 12.05 -9.37 4.20
CA SER A 33 10.72 -9.60 3.61
C SER A 33 10.74 -10.04 2.14
N HIS A 34 11.80 -9.70 1.39
CA HIS A 34 11.98 -10.13 0.00
C HIS A 34 12.55 -11.54 -0.12
N TYR A 35 13.36 -11.98 0.84
CA TYR A 35 14.05 -13.28 0.80
C TYR A 35 13.38 -14.37 1.64
N LEU A 36 12.56 -14.01 2.62
CA LEU A 36 11.93 -14.95 3.53
C LEU A 36 10.49 -15.22 3.12
N ASP A 37 10.18 -16.49 2.97
CA ASP A 37 8.81 -16.97 2.77
C ASP A 37 7.98 -16.81 4.05
N HIS A 38 6.66 -16.78 3.90
CA HIS A 38 5.69 -16.44 4.94
C HIS A 38 5.76 -17.34 6.20
N GLY A 39 6.36 -18.54 6.10
CA GLY A 39 6.57 -19.47 7.21
C GLY A 39 7.84 -19.24 8.04
N SER A 40 8.75 -18.35 7.63
CA SER A 40 9.99 -18.07 8.37
C SER A 40 9.78 -17.02 9.45
N ASN A 41 10.29 -17.28 10.67
CA ASN A 41 10.32 -16.30 11.77
C ASN A 41 11.37 -15.19 11.48
N ALA A 42 11.05 -14.29 10.56
CA ALA A 42 11.91 -13.20 10.11
C ALA A 42 12.41 -12.32 11.28
N PHE A 43 11.53 -12.03 12.26
CA PHE A 43 11.90 -11.29 13.45
C PHE A 43 13.02 -11.97 14.26
N LEU A 44 12.94 -13.29 14.45
CA LEU A 44 13.95 -14.03 15.21
C LEU A 44 15.31 -14.01 14.51
N LEU A 45 15.32 -14.07 13.19
CA LEU A 45 16.55 -13.99 12.39
C LEU A 45 17.20 -12.60 12.53
N LEU A 46 16.39 -11.55 12.39
CA LEU A 46 16.83 -10.16 12.55
C LEU A 46 17.35 -9.92 13.97
N GLU A 47 16.68 -10.45 14.99
CA GLU A 47 17.12 -10.30 16.39
C GLU A 47 18.45 -11.02 16.65
N LYS A 48 18.66 -12.21 16.09
CA LYS A 48 19.97 -12.90 16.13
C LYS A 48 21.06 -12.07 15.43
N GLN A 49 20.72 -11.42 14.32
CA GLN A 49 21.67 -10.55 13.62
C GLN A 49 22.03 -9.31 14.46
N GLN A 50 21.08 -8.71 15.17
CA GLN A 50 21.35 -7.59 16.08
C GLN A 50 22.27 -8.00 17.23
N TYR A 51 22.09 -9.21 17.77
CA TYR A 51 22.99 -9.78 18.78
C TYR A 51 24.44 -9.89 18.28
N VAL A 52 24.63 -10.43 17.06
CA VAL A 52 25.97 -10.57 16.45
C VAL A 52 26.60 -9.21 16.15
N LYS A 53 25.80 -8.19 15.81
CA LYS A 53 26.25 -6.80 15.61
C LYS A 53 26.60 -6.08 16.93
N GLY A 54 26.44 -6.72 18.09
CA GLY A 54 26.72 -6.13 19.40
C GLY A 54 25.75 -5.04 19.82
N LYS A 55 24.53 -5.01 19.26
CA LYS A 55 23.48 -4.05 19.63
C LYS A 55 22.84 -4.43 20.97
N ASP A 56 22.19 -3.45 21.59
CA ASP A 56 21.55 -3.66 22.90
C ASP A 56 20.51 -4.80 22.86
N THR A 57 20.70 -5.77 23.76
CA THR A 57 19.85 -6.94 23.96
C THR A 57 18.88 -6.76 25.12
N SER A 58 18.78 -5.56 25.68
CA SER A 58 17.84 -5.23 26.74
C SER A 58 16.41 -5.55 26.31
N LYS A 59 15.55 -5.87 27.29
CA LYS A 59 14.14 -6.15 27.02
C LYS A 59 13.44 -4.96 26.36
N VAL A 60 13.82 -3.74 26.74
CA VAL A 60 13.24 -2.50 26.20
C VAL A 60 13.61 -2.34 24.73
N SER A 61 14.88 -2.45 24.37
CA SER A 61 15.31 -2.35 22.98
C SER A 61 14.76 -3.47 22.10
N ARG A 62 14.61 -4.68 22.65
CA ARG A 62 13.96 -5.79 21.93
C ARG A 62 12.48 -5.49 21.65
N LEU A 63 11.76 -4.92 22.63
CA LEU A 63 10.36 -4.52 22.45
C LEU A 63 10.22 -3.39 21.42
N GLN A 64 11.12 -2.40 21.43
CA GLN A 64 11.13 -1.35 20.42
C GLN A 64 11.37 -1.90 19.01
N ARG A 65 12.38 -2.77 18.83
CA ARG A 65 12.63 -3.44 17.55
C ARG A 65 11.46 -4.31 17.10
N LYS A 66 10.76 -4.95 18.03
CA LYS A 66 9.55 -5.71 17.73
C LYS A 66 8.42 -4.80 17.25
N LEU A 67 8.19 -3.68 17.94
CA LEU A 67 7.18 -2.71 17.53
C LEU A 67 7.46 -2.20 16.12
N ILE A 68 8.71 -1.80 15.82
CA ILE A 68 9.10 -1.38 14.47
C ILE A 68 8.85 -2.50 13.46
N PHE A 69 9.27 -3.73 13.76
CA PHE A 69 9.05 -4.88 12.88
C PHE A 69 7.57 -5.13 12.58
N ASP A 70 6.72 -5.11 13.61
CA ASP A 70 5.29 -5.34 13.48
C ASP A 70 4.64 -4.21 12.65
N THR A 71 4.99 -2.94 12.91
CA THR A 71 4.49 -1.78 12.13
C THR A 71 4.92 -1.84 10.66
N ILE A 72 6.19 -2.17 10.36
CA ILE A 72 6.64 -2.28 8.96
C ILE A 72 5.92 -3.42 8.24
N ASN A 73 5.72 -4.57 8.89
CA ASN A 73 4.96 -5.66 8.28
C ASN A 73 3.50 -5.29 8.04
N GLU A 74 2.90 -4.51 8.93
CA GLU A 74 1.56 -3.99 8.73
C GLU A 74 1.50 -3.08 7.49
N ILE A 75 2.43 -2.13 7.35
CA ILE A 75 2.55 -1.26 6.17
C ILE A 75 2.70 -2.11 4.89
N LEU A 76 3.62 -3.09 4.91
CA LEU A 76 3.85 -3.98 3.77
C LEU A 76 2.60 -4.79 3.43
N ASN A 77 1.89 -5.31 4.43
CA ASN A 77 0.69 -6.10 4.21
C ASN A 77 -0.45 -5.26 3.65
N ARG A 78 -0.67 -4.05 4.19
CA ARG A 78 -1.65 -3.09 3.65
C ARG A 78 -1.37 -2.83 2.17
N LYS A 79 -0.11 -2.60 1.79
CA LYS A 79 0.29 -2.37 0.40
C LYS A 79 0.15 -3.59 -0.51
N LYS A 80 0.38 -4.80 0.00
CA LYS A 80 0.13 -6.05 -0.73
C LYS A 80 -1.35 -6.30 -1.00
N GLN A 81 -2.22 -5.84 -0.10
CA GLN A 81 -3.68 -5.97 -0.24
C GLN A 81 -4.31 -4.90 -1.13
N LEU A 82 -3.56 -3.87 -1.53
CA LEU A 82 -4.03 -2.90 -2.51
C LEU A 82 -4.22 -3.58 -3.87
N GLN A 83 -5.36 -3.33 -4.49
CA GLN A 83 -5.64 -3.81 -5.85
C GLN A 83 -4.55 -3.28 -6.80
N PRO A 84 -4.13 -4.06 -7.82
CA PRO A 84 -3.04 -3.69 -8.75
C PRO A 84 -3.18 -2.30 -9.39
N TRP A 85 -4.40 -1.80 -9.45
CA TRP A 85 -4.79 -0.55 -10.05
C TRP A 85 -4.66 0.66 -9.08
N LYS A 86 -4.83 0.46 -7.77
CA LYS A 86 -4.51 1.46 -6.74
C LYS A 86 -2.99 1.70 -6.62
N LEU A 87 -2.19 0.69 -6.94
CA LEU A 87 -0.73 0.81 -7.01
C LEU A 87 -0.29 1.86 -8.05
N ILE A 88 -1.02 2.01 -9.16
CA ILE A 88 -0.66 2.96 -10.24
C ILE A 88 -0.84 4.42 -9.78
N SER A 89 -1.83 4.70 -8.93
CA SER A 89 -2.08 6.06 -8.40
C SER A 89 -1.10 6.43 -7.27
N VAL A 90 -0.65 5.44 -6.47
CA VAL A 90 0.24 5.65 -5.33
C VAL A 90 1.72 5.70 -5.75
N THR A 91 2.10 5.06 -6.84
CA THR A 91 3.48 5.09 -7.34
C THR A 91 3.55 5.76 -8.72
N ASN A 92 4.04 7.00 -8.78
CA ASN A 92 4.49 7.65 -10.03
C ASN A 92 5.69 6.93 -10.71
N SER A 93 6.05 5.75 -10.21
CA SER A 93 7.10 4.87 -10.70
C SER A 93 6.41 3.55 -11.03
N GLY A 94 6.39 3.16 -12.31
CA GLY A 94 5.72 1.94 -12.81
C GLY A 94 6.28 0.60 -12.30
N SER A 95 7.04 0.60 -11.21
CA SER A 95 7.35 -0.61 -10.45
C SER A 95 6.41 -0.67 -9.26
N GLY A 96 5.52 -1.67 -9.22
CA GLY A 96 4.64 -1.95 -8.07
C GLY A 96 5.38 -2.41 -6.81
N GLU A 97 6.69 -2.15 -6.72
CA GLU A 97 7.51 -2.40 -5.54
C GLU A 97 7.50 -1.19 -4.61
N THR A 98 7.21 -1.48 -3.34
CA THR A 98 7.17 -0.47 -2.27
C THR A 98 8.59 0.02 -1.97
N SER A 99 8.88 1.29 -2.25
CA SER A 99 10.21 1.85 -1.98
C SER A 99 10.48 2.02 -0.48
N LEU A 100 11.75 1.87 -0.07
CA LEU A 100 12.17 2.10 1.31
C LEU A 100 11.84 3.52 1.80
N GLN A 101 11.97 4.53 0.95
CA GLN A 101 11.65 5.92 1.32
C GLN A 101 10.16 6.10 1.61
N GLN A 102 9.29 5.46 0.84
CA GLN A 102 7.84 5.53 1.09
C GLN A 102 7.48 4.85 2.41
N ILE A 103 8.07 3.68 2.68
CA ILE A 103 7.85 2.94 3.93
C ILE A 103 8.39 3.73 5.13
N TRP A 104 9.55 4.37 4.97
CA TRP A 104 10.12 5.24 5.99
C TRP A 104 9.22 6.47 6.28
N SER A 105 8.72 7.13 5.24
CA SER A 105 7.82 8.27 5.39
C SER A 105 6.51 7.88 6.09
N GLU A 106 5.92 6.74 5.74
CA GLU A 106 4.71 6.24 6.41
C GLU A 106 4.99 5.84 7.85
N PHE A 107 6.14 5.20 8.13
CA PHE A 107 6.56 4.89 9.48
C PHE A 107 6.72 6.15 10.34
N GLN A 108 7.35 7.20 9.81
CA GLN A 108 7.48 8.49 10.48
C GLN A 108 6.10 9.12 10.74
N ASN A 109 5.20 9.06 9.77
CA ASN A 109 3.83 9.54 9.92
C ASN A 109 3.10 8.78 11.06
N ILE A 110 3.18 7.45 11.11
CA ILE A 110 2.57 6.66 12.20
C ILE A 110 3.18 6.99 13.56
N ARG A 111 4.48 7.29 13.61
CA ARG A 111 5.20 7.64 14.85
C ARG A 111 4.89 9.06 15.32
N GLU A 112 4.51 9.96 14.41
CA GLU A 112 4.15 11.34 14.72
C GLU A 112 2.88 11.38 15.58
N ARG A 113 3.04 11.82 16.84
CA ARG A 113 1.96 11.98 17.81
C ARG A 113 1.52 13.42 17.90
N ASP A 114 0.21 13.62 18.03
CA ASP A 114 -0.35 14.91 18.42
C ASP A 114 0.14 15.28 19.81
N THR A 115 0.77 16.45 19.93
CA THR A 115 1.35 16.96 21.19
C THR A 115 0.28 17.60 22.08
N SER A 116 -0.92 17.01 22.15
CA SER A 116 -2.00 17.49 23.00
C SER A 116 -1.86 16.94 24.42
N ASP A 117 -2.08 17.78 25.43
CA ASP A 117 -2.12 17.36 26.83
C ASP A 117 -3.44 16.63 27.19
N ASP A 118 -4.49 16.78 26.37
CA ASP A 118 -5.75 16.07 26.56
C ASP A 118 -5.71 14.68 25.92
N LEU A 119 -5.86 13.65 26.76
CA LEU A 119 -5.87 12.25 26.34
C LEU A 119 -6.99 11.94 25.33
N LEU A 120 -8.16 12.58 25.46
CA LEU A 120 -9.26 12.36 24.52
C LEU A 120 -8.95 12.96 23.15
N GLU A 121 -8.33 14.14 23.10
CA GLU A 121 -7.83 14.71 21.85
C GLU A 121 -6.72 13.86 21.23
N VAL A 122 -5.78 13.32 22.02
CA VAL A 122 -4.75 12.40 21.50
C VAL A 122 -5.38 11.15 20.89
N ILE A 123 -6.32 10.51 21.59
CA ILE A 123 -7.01 9.32 21.09
C ILE A 123 -7.85 9.68 19.85
N GLY A 124 -8.59 10.79 19.90
CA GLY A 124 -9.42 11.26 18.81
C GLY A 124 -8.63 11.64 17.56
N GLY A 125 -7.43 12.20 17.74
CA GLY A 125 -6.48 12.52 16.67
C GLY A 125 -5.98 11.26 15.96
N VAL A 126 -5.52 10.27 16.73
CA VAL A 126 -5.10 8.96 16.20
C VAL A 126 -6.23 8.29 15.44
N LEU A 127 -7.43 8.20 16.02
CA LEU A 127 -8.58 7.58 15.36
C LEU A 127 -9.00 8.32 14.08
N ARG A 128 -8.97 9.67 14.07
CA ARG A 128 -9.26 10.45 12.85
C ARG A 128 -8.24 10.18 11.76
N LYS A 129 -6.96 10.09 12.11
CA LYS A 129 -5.87 9.85 11.17
C LYS A 129 -6.00 8.46 10.54
N ASP A 130 -6.29 7.44 11.35
CA ASP A 130 -6.57 6.08 10.87
C ASP A 130 -7.80 6.03 9.95
N LEU A 131 -8.88 6.72 10.33
CA LEU A 131 -10.13 6.73 9.56
C LEU A 131 -10.02 7.54 8.25
N ALA A 132 -9.26 8.64 8.24
CA ALA A 132 -9.03 9.45 7.05
C ALA A 132 -8.13 8.72 6.04
N GLU A 133 -7.12 7.99 6.51
CA GLU A 133 -6.27 7.16 5.66
C GLU A 133 -7.08 6.01 5.00
N ASP A 134 -8.01 5.41 5.74
CA ASP A 134 -8.94 4.41 5.18
C ASP A 134 -9.99 5.03 4.24
N ALA A 135 -10.41 6.28 4.46
CA ALA A 135 -11.32 6.97 3.54
C ALA A 135 -10.65 7.23 2.17
N ILE A 136 -9.39 7.70 2.16
CA ILE A 136 -8.61 7.99 0.95
C ILE A 136 -8.24 6.70 0.20
N ASN A 137 -7.90 5.63 0.93
CA ASN A 137 -7.37 4.40 0.33
C ASN A 137 -8.43 3.29 0.16
N GLY A 138 -9.50 3.29 0.94
CA GLY A 138 -10.44 2.17 1.09
C GLY A 138 -11.85 2.45 0.55
N TRP A 139 -12.38 3.66 0.68
CA TRP A 139 -13.83 3.88 0.52
C TRP A 139 -14.23 4.98 -0.49
N GLU A 140 -13.42 6.01 -0.74
CA GLU A 140 -13.83 7.13 -1.63
C GLU A 140 -13.33 6.98 -3.08
N GLY A 141 -12.29 6.16 -3.30
CA GLY A 141 -11.73 5.90 -4.62
C GLY A 141 -12.20 4.59 -5.24
N CYS A 142 -13.40 4.55 -5.81
CA CYS A 142 -13.68 3.66 -6.95
C CYS A 142 -14.88 4.10 -7.84
N PRO A 143 -14.77 5.21 -8.58
CA PRO A 143 -15.57 5.36 -9.80
C PRO A 143 -14.80 5.13 -11.11
N LEU A 144 -13.46 5.24 -11.12
CA LEU A 144 -12.67 5.22 -12.37
C LEU A 144 -12.06 3.85 -12.73
N GLU A 145 -11.72 2.97 -11.76
CA GLU A 145 -11.48 1.56 -12.10
C GLU A 145 -12.74 0.81 -12.53
N MET A 146 -13.90 1.28 -12.10
CA MET A 146 -15.18 0.84 -12.64
C MET A 146 -15.27 1.13 -14.15
N SER A 147 -14.82 2.29 -14.64
CA SER A 147 -14.98 2.62 -16.07
C SER A 147 -13.98 1.90 -16.98
N LYS A 148 -12.73 1.68 -16.52
CA LYS A 148 -11.73 0.90 -17.29
C LYS A 148 -12.06 -0.59 -17.32
N ALA A 149 -12.51 -1.18 -16.21
CA ALA A 149 -12.99 -2.56 -16.19
C ALA A 149 -14.27 -2.72 -17.02
N VAL A 150 -15.19 -1.76 -16.99
CA VAL A 150 -16.37 -1.74 -17.86
C VAL A 150 -15.97 -1.74 -19.34
N LEU A 151 -14.97 -0.96 -19.76
CA LEU A 151 -14.49 -0.94 -21.15
C LEU A 151 -13.77 -2.23 -21.60
N ASP A 152 -13.24 -3.03 -20.68
CA ASP A 152 -12.62 -4.33 -21.00
C ASP A 152 -13.66 -5.49 -20.95
N ILE A 153 -14.78 -5.32 -20.22
CA ILE A 153 -15.87 -6.29 -20.09
C ILE A 153 -16.95 -6.07 -21.17
N GLU A 154 -17.19 -4.82 -21.55
CA GLU A 154 -18.23 -4.44 -22.50
C GLU A 154 -18.03 -5.05 -23.90
N PRO A 155 -16.83 -5.06 -24.51
CA PRO A 155 -16.61 -5.72 -25.80
C PRO A 155 -16.80 -7.23 -25.75
N LEU A 156 -16.59 -7.84 -24.57
CA LEU A 156 -16.83 -9.27 -24.35
C LEU A 156 -18.34 -9.56 -24.33
N ILE A 157 -19.13 -8.72 -23.67
CA ILE A 157 -20.61 -8.80 -23.69
C ILE A 157 -21.13 -8.53 -25.11
N PHE A 158 -20.61 -7.50 -25.77
CA PHE A 158 -21.07 -7.10 -27.09
C PHE A 158 -20.80 -8.17 -28.15
N ARG A 159 -19.65 -8.84 -28.07
CA ARG A 159 -19.32 -9.96 -28.96
C ARG A 159 -20.27 -11.15 -28.76
N ASP A 160 -20.63 -11.46 -27.53
CA ASP A 160 -21.51 -12.59 -27.24
C ASP A 160 -22.95 -12.30 -27.72
N LEU A 161 -23.47 -11.08 -27.50
CA LEU A 161 -24.79 -10.66 -28.00
C LEU A 161 -24.88 -10.64 -29.54
N ILE A 162 -23.85 -10.12 -30.22
CA ILE A 162 -23.80 -10.12 -31.68
C ILE A 162 -23.72 -11.56 -32.21
N GLY A 163 -22.99 -12.44 -31.53
CA GLY A 163 -22.89 -13.86 -31.86
C GLY A 163 -24.25 -14.57 -31.81
N GLU A 164 -25.02 -14.37 -30.75
CA GLU A 164 -26.37 -14.94 -30.59
C GLU A 164 -27.34 -14.42 -31.66
N THR A 165 -27.32 -13.11 -31.92
CA THR A 165 -28.22 -12.49 -32.90
C THR A 165 -27.94 -12.98 -34.32
N ILE A 166 -26.66 -13.13 -34.69
CA ILE A 166 -26.28 -13.71 -35.98
C ILE A 166 -26.74 -15.18 -36.05
N GLY A 167 -26.62 -15.93 -34.95
CA GLY A 167 -27.12 -17.31 -34.85
C GLY A 167 -28.62 -17.43 -35.11
N ASP A 168 -29.44 -16.60 -34.47
CA ASP A 168 -30.90 -16.61 -34.61
C ASP A 168 -31.35 -16.23 -36.03
N LEU A 169 -30.71 -15.21 -36.61
CA LEU A 169 -30.97 -14.81 -37.99
C LEU A 169 -30.56 -15.90 -38.99
N ALA A 170 -29.46 -16.61 -38.74
CA ALA A 170 -29.04 -17.74 -39.56
C ALA A 170 -30.01 -18.93 -39.45
N ALA A 171 -30.62 -19.15 -38.28
CA ALA A 171 -31.64 -20.18 -38.09
C ALA A 171 -32.92 -19.85 -38.89
N LEU A 172 -33.39 -18.61 -38.85
CA LEU A 172 -34.52 -18.12 -39.66
C LEU A 172 -34.21 -18.11 -41.17
N ALA A 173 -32.96 -17.82 -41.55
CA ALA A 173 -32.50 -17.90 -42.93
C ALA A 173 -32.37 -19.35 -43.42
N GLY A 174 -32.02 -20.28 -42.53
CA GLY A 174 -32.04 -21.72 -42.78
C GLY A 174 -33.43 -22.24 -43.14
N GLU A 175 -34.48 -21.57 -42.64
CA GLU A 175 -35.86 -21.81 -43.05
C GLU A 175 -36.24 -21.15 -44.40
N SER A 176 -35.40 -20.27 -44.97
CA SER A 176 -35.73 -19.43 -46.15
C SER A 176 -34.67 -19.36 -47.27
N ASN A 177 -33.74 -20.32 -47.35
CA ASN A 177 -32.73 -20.38 -48.42
C ASN A 177 -33.33 -20.70 -49.79
N ASP A 178 -33.74 -19.66 -50.54
CA ASP A 178 -33.90 -19.71 -52.01
C ASP A 178 -33.92 -18.34 -52.74
N ILE A 179 -33.27 -17.25 -52.25
CA ILE A 179 -33.19 -15.96 -53.01
C ILE A 179 -31.81 -15.24 -52.81
N PRO A 180 -31.16 -14.68 -53.87
CA PRO A 180 -29.74 -14.32 -53.85
C PRO A 180 -29.43 -12.94 -53.22
N ALA A 181 -28.36 -12.89 -52.42
CA ALA A 181 -27.94 -11.71 -51.66
C ALA A 181 -27.41 -10.56 -52.54
N HIS A 182 -28.02 -9.38 -52.40
CA HIS A 182 -27.48 -8.11 -52.90
C HIS A 182 -26.64 -7.43 -51.81
N CYS A 183 -25.34 -7.28 -52.01
CA CYS A 183 -24.51 -6.37 -51.21
C CYS A 183 -25.00 -4.93 -51.39
N ARG A 184 -25.13 -4.16 -50.30
CA ARG A 184 -25.19 -2.70 -50.36
C ARG A 184 -24.25 -2.07 -49.32
N LYS A 185 -23.58 -1.03 -49.79
CA LYS A 185 -22.60 -0.18 -49.10
C LYS A 185 -23.29 0.67 -48.02
N LEU A 186 -22.68 0.75 -46.83
CA LEU A 186 -23.13 1.58 -45.71
C LEU A 186 -23.04 3.08 -46.05
N VAL A 187 -24.13 3.81 -45.81
CA VAL A 187 -24.17 5.25 -45.66
C VAL A 187 -24.73 5.49 -44.24
N PHE A 188 -23.96 6.28 -43.48
CA PHE A 188 -24.01 6.59 -42.04
C PHE A 188 -25.27 6.24 -41.26
#